data_AF-A0A3S1GHL5-F1
#
_entry.id   AF-A0A3S1GHL5-F1
#
_cell.length_a   1.000
_cell.length_b   1.000
_cell.length_c   1.000
_cell.angle_alpha   90.00
_cell.angle_beta   90.00
_cell.angle_gamma   90.00
#
_symmetry.space_group_name_H-M   'P 1'
#
loop_
_entity.id
_entity.type
_entity.pdbx_description
1 polymer ?
#
loop_
_entity_poly.entity_id
_entity_poly.type
_entity_poly.pdbx_seq_one_letter_code
_entity_poly.pdbx_strand_id
1 'polypeptide(L)' 'AYGVAIEVGPVRRIGARGPMMSVYFRDPDGNLVEVSEYPLT' A
#
# COMPACT_ATOMS: atom_id res chain seq x y z
N ALA A 1 14.10 2.94 -9.17
CA ALA A 1 13.13 1.86 -8.96
C ALA A 1 13.90 0.60 -8.55
N TYR A 2 13.41 -0.17 -7.57
CA TYR A 2 14.12 -1.33 -7.00
C TYR A 2 13.63 -2.69 -7.53
N GLY A 3 12.79 -2.72 -8.57
CA GLY A 3 12.27 -3.97 -9.15
C GLY A 3 11.18 -4.67 -8.34
N VAL A 4 10.63 -4.03 -7.31
CA VAL A 4 9.49 -4.55 -6.54
C VAL A 4 8.21 -4.37 -7.35
N ALA A 5 7.54 -5.47 -7.67
CA ALA A 5 6.27 -5.45 -8.38
C ALA A 5 5.14 -5.01 -7.43
N ILE A 6 4.34 -4.04 -7.86
CA ILE A 6 3.10 -3.67 -7.19
C ILE A 6 2.02 -4.66 -7.63
N GLU A 7 1.45 -5.41 -6.68
CA GLU A 7 0.34 -6.33 -6.93
C GLU A 7 -0.97 -5.55 -7.11
N VAL A 8 -1.19 -4.52 -6.27
CA VAL A 8 -2.38 -3.68 -6.29
C VAL A 8 -2.01 -2.26 -5.89
N GLY A 9 -2.51 -1.26 -6.61
CA GLY A 9 -2.41 0.14 -6.21
C GLY A 9 -2.02 1.09 -7.33
N PRO A 10 -2.13 2.41 -7.09
CA PRO A 10 -2.70 3.02 -5.90
C PRO A 10 -4.23 2.84 -5.83
N VAL A 11 -4.75 2.40 -4.67
CA VAL A 11 -6.18 2.17 -4.45
C VAL A 11 -6.66 2.81 -3.16
N ARG A 12 -7.94 3.21 -3.13
CA ARG A 12 -8.57 3.73 -1.90
C ARG A 12 -8.82 2.62 -0.90
N ARG A 13 -8.49 2.91 0.36
CA ARG A 13 -8.71 2.06 1.53
C ARG A 13 -9.18 2.88 2.72
N ILE A 14 -9.67 2.19 3.74
CA ILE A 14 -10.03 2.77 5.03
C ILE A 14 -9.00 2.27 6.04
N GLY A 15 -8.14 3.18 6.50
CA GLY A 15 -7.25 2.93 7.63
C GLY A 15 -7.89 3.30 8.96
N ALA A 16 -7.16 3.09 10.04
CA ALA A 16 -7.63 3.37 11.40
C ALA A 16 -8.07 4.84 11.62
N ARG A 17 -7.53 5.80 10.85
CA ARG A 17 -7.87 7.23 10.95
C ARG A 17 -8.80 7.72 9.84
N GLY A 18 -9.31 6.82 8.98
CA GLY A 18 -10.22 7.16 7.88
C GLY A 18 -9.65 6.83 6.48
N PRO A 19 -10.15 7.50 5.43
CA PRO A 19 -9.74 7.23 4.05
C PRO A 19 -8.25 7.46 3.80
N MET A 20 -7.62 6.54 3.08
CA MET A 20 -6.20 6.60 2.71
C MET A 20 -5.98 5.98 1.32
N MET A 21 -4.79 6.20 0.75
CA MET A 21 -4.33 5.55 -0.48
C MET A 21 -3.30 4.48 -0.14
N SER A 22 -3.44 3.29 -0.72
CA SER A 22 -2.55 2.16 -0.45
C SER A 22 -1.98 1.55 -1.72
N VAL A 23 -0.77 0.98 -1.59
CA VAL A 23 -0.15 0.03 -2.52
C VAL A 23 0.18 -1.28 -1.80
N TYR A 24 0.13 -2.37 -2.54
CA TYR A 24 0.38 -3.72 -2.04
C TYR A 24 1.47 -4.41 -2.84
N PHE A 25 2.37 -5.12 -2.17
CA PHE A 25 3.43 -5.92 -2.80
C PHE A 25 3.86 -7.07 -1.88
N ARG A 26 4.76 -7.94 -2.37
CA ARG A 26 5.34 -9.05 -1.62
C ARG A 26 6.74 -8.72 -1.12
N ASP A 27 7.01 -9.04 0.14
CA ASP A 27 8.39 -9.12 0.63
C ASP A 27 9.08 -10.41 0.14
N PRO A 28 10.39 -10.61 0.39
CA PRO A 28 11.11 -11.81 -0.03
C PRO A 28 10.57 -13.12 0.55
N ASP A 29 9.89 -13.07 1.70
CA ASP A 29 9.27 -14.24 2.34
C ASP A 29 7.85 -14.52 1.79
N GLY A 30 7.35 -13.66 0.89
CA GLY A 30 6.02 -13.77 0.29
C GLY A 30 4.90 -13.18 1.14
N ASN A 31 5.22 -12.48 2.23
CA ASN A 31 4.21 -11.78 3.02
C ASN A 31 3.63 -10.62 2.21
N LEU A 32 2.32 -10.38 2.38
CA LEU A 32 1.66 -9.23 1.78
C LEU A 32 1.98 -7.99 2.62
N VAL A 33 2.64 -7.01 2.00
CA VAL A 33 2.95 -5.71 2.61
C VAL A 33 2.00 -4.67 2.04
N GLU A 34 1.39 -3.87 2.93
CA GLU A 34 0.61 -2.69 2.58
C GLU A 34 1.39 -1.43 3.00
N VAL A 35 1.60 -0.52 2.05
CA VAL A 35 2.12 0.83 2.33
C VAL A 35 1.02 1.82 2.00
N SER A 36 0.71 2.70 2.96
CA SER A 36 -0.40 3.64 2.83
C SER A 36 -0.02 5.06 3.24
N GLU A 37 -0.69 6.03 2.64
CA GLU A 37 -0.61 7.44 3.00
C GLU A 37 -2.00 8.02 3.30
N TYR A 38 -2.10 8.79 4.39
CA TYR A 38 -3.26 9.64 4.64
C TYR A 38 -3.10 10.95 3.86
N PRO A 39 -4.15 11.45 3.20
CA PRO A 39 -4.09 12.74 2.54
C PRO A 39 -3.79 13.84 3.56
N LEU A 40 -2.98 14.82 3.14
CA LEU A 40 -2.84 16.08 3.86
C LEU A 40 -4.20 16.76 3.83
N THR A 41 -4.81 16.94 5.01
CA THR A 41 -6.09 17.64 5.21
C THR A 41 -6.06 19.05 4.67
#